data_AF-A0A557WMG0-F1
#
_entry.id   AF-A0A557WMG0-F1
#
_cell.length_a   1.000
_cell.length_b   1.000
_cell.length_c   1.000
_cell.angle_alpha   90.00
_cell.angle_beta   90.00
_cell.angle_gamma   90.00
#
_symmetry.space_group_name_H-M   'P 1'
#
loop_
_entity.id
_entity.type
_entity.pdbx_description
1 polymer ?
#
loop_
_entity_poly.entity_id
_entity_poly.type
_entity_poly.pdbx_seq_one_letter_code
_entity_poly.pdbx_strand_id
1 'polypeptide(L)'
;GTTWTQRILQQILSNGEEHDAGLSDTSPWLDSSWGDHAGMLKTLKEQREAGTRRVMKSHLPADALPIAPEARYVFVGRNGKDLGVSFHNYLYNFSPATMGEINRIHAEWSGDSTPLVIPPDMREFFDVWLDSDGFQCCDLLDVMASWWRLKDEPNIVLVHYRNL
;
A
#
# COMPACT_ATOMS: atom_id res chain seq x y z
N GLY A 1 -4.46 -7.16 -1.76
CA GLY A 1 -4.41 -8.17 -0.68
C GLY A 1 -3.72 -7.69 0.59
N THR A 2 -3.23 -6.44 0.64
CA THR A 2 -2.33 -5.95 1.68
C THR A 2 -2.90 -6.04 3.10
N THR A 3 -4.16 -5.66 3.31
CA THR A 3 -4.81 -5.74 4.64
C THR A 3 -4.84 -7.17 5.18
N TRP A 4 -5.21 -8.13 4.35
CA TRP A 4 -5.28 -9.55 4.74
C TRP A 4 -3.88 -10.10 5.04
N THR A 5 -2.90 -9.86 4.16
CA THR A 5 -1.53 -10.31 4.39
C THR A 5 -0.92 -9.70 5.66
N GLN A 6 -1.13 -8.40 5.92
CA GLN A 6 -0.67 -7.79 7.17
C GLN A 6 -1.28 -8.48 8.39
N ARG A 7 -2.58 -8.78 8.37
CA ARG A 7 -3.24 -9.49 9.48
C ARG A 7 -2.68 -10.91 9.66
N ILE A 8 -2.46 -11.66 8.57
CA ILE A 8 -1.80 -12.98 8.63
C ILE A 8 -0.42 -12.86 9.29
N LEU A 9 0.40 -11.90 8.85
CA LEU A 9 1.74 -11.69 9.40
C LEU A 9 1.71 -11.33 10.89
N GLN A 10 0.79 -10.45 11.30
CA GLN A 10 0.62 -10.12 12.72
C GLN A 10 0.27 -11.36 13.55
N GLN A 11 -0.69 -12.17 13.09
CA GLN A 11 -1.10 -13.37 13.80
C GLN A 11 0.02 -14.41 13.88
N ILE A 12 0.85 -14.55 12.84
CA ILE A 12 2.05 -15.40 12.89
C ILE A 12 3.05 -14.88 13.93
N LEU A 13 3.30 -13.56 13.95
CA LEU A 13 4.29 -12.96 14.85
C LEU A 13 3.85 -12.94 16.32
N SER A 14 2.55 -12.84 16.57
CA SER A 14 1.94 -12.86 17.90
C SER A 14 1.47 -14.26 18.32
N ASN A 15 1.79 -15.32 17.57
CA ASN A 15 1.33 -16.69 17.86
C ASN A 15 -0.20 -16.80 18.07
N GLY A 16 -0.97 -16.05 17.28
CA GLY A 16 -2.43 -16.03 17.34
C GLY A 16 -3.03 -15.23 18.49
N GLU A 17 -2.23 -14.47 19.25
CA GLU A 17 -2.78 -13.58 20.28
C GLU A 17 -3.64 -12.47 19.65
N GLU A 18 -4.79 -12.23 20.27
CA GLU A 18 -5.68 -11.13 19.91
C GLU A 18 -5.25 -9.85 20.63
N HIS A 19 -5.32 -8.75 19.90
CA HIS A 19 -5.00 -7.42 20.42
C HIS A 19 -6.14 -6.46 20.03
N ASP A 20 -6.48 -5.56 20.95
CA ASP A 20 -7.54 -4.56 20.73
C ASP A 20 -7.14 -3.47 19.72
N ALA A 21 -5.83 -3.33 19.46
CA ALA A 21 -5.30 -2.32 18.54
C ALA A 21 -5.71 -2.60 17.08
N GLY A 22 -5.98 -1.53 16.34
CA GLY A 22 -6.25 -1.62 14.91
C GLY A 22 -5.03 -2.07 14.11
N LEU A 23 -5.27 -2.61 12.91
CA LEU A 23 -4.21 -3.04 12.00
C LEU A 23 -3.24 -1.89 11.65
N SER A 24 -3.78 -0.69 11.41
CA SER A 24 -2.97 0.47 11.04
C SER A 24 -2.20 1.07 12.22
N ASP A 25 -2.67 0.83 13.45
CA ASP A 25 -2.01 1.31 14.68
C ASP A 25 -0.73 0.52 14.97
N THR A 26 -0.68 -0.73 14.51
CA THR A 26 0.41 -1.68 14.80
C THR A 26 1.29 -1.98 13.59
N SER A 27 0.76 -1.80 12.37
CA SER A 27 1.52 -1.88 11.12
C SER A 27 1.22 -0.67 10.22
N PRO A 28 1.88 0.48 10.45
CA PRO A 28 1.56 1.73 9.76
C PRO A 28 1.97 1.73 8.28
N TRP A 29 1.28 2.56 7.48
CA TRP A 29 1.58 2.82 6.07
C TRP A 29 2.45 4.06 5.92
N LEU A 30 3.76 3.89 6.07
CA LEU A 30 4.69 5.01 6.24
C LEU A 30 4.84 5.90 4.99
N ASP A 31 4.68 5.32 3.80
CA ASP A 31 4.75 5.94 2.47
C ASP A 31 3.38 6.46 1.98
N SER A 32 2.35 6.45 2.82
CA SER A 32 1.11 7.17 2.52
C SER A 32 1.43 8.66 2.35
N SER A 33 0.89 9.32 1.32
CA SER A 33 1.06 10.77 1.17
C SER A 33 0.25 11.58 2.19
N TRP A 34 -0.70 10.95 2.88
CA TRP A 34 -1.53 11.54 3.93
C TRP A 34 -1.44 10.76 5.25
N GLY A 35 -1.88 11.39 6.34
CA GLY A 35 -1.94 10.79 7.68
C GLY A 35 -0.97 11.44 8.67
N ASP A 36 -0.90 10.89 9.89
CA ASP A 36 0.01 11.36 10.94
C ASP A 36 1.34 10.61 10.88
N HIS A 37 2.26 11.05 10.00
CA HIS A 37 3.60 10.44 9.88
C HIS A 37 4.40 10.51 11.18
N ALA A 38 4.22 11.56 11.99
CA ALA A 38 4.90 11.69 13.26
C ALA A 38 4.44 10.61 14.24
N GLY A 39 3.13 10.36 14.31
CA GLY A 39 2.53 9.25 15.05
C GLY A 39 3.00 7.89 14.55
N MET A 40 2.98 7.65 13.24
CA MET A 40 3.47 6.40 12.65
C MET A 40 4.94 6.12 13.01
N LEU A 41 5.81 7.13 12.91
CA LEU A 41 7.22 7.01 13.30
C LEU A 41 7.40 6.79 14.79
N LYS A 42 6.56 7.42 15.63
CA LYS A 42 6.56 7.20 17.08
C LYS A 42 6.24 5.74 17.40
N THR A 43 5.18 5.19 16.83
CA THR A 43 4.81 3.77 17.02
C THR A 43 5.96 2.83 16.61
N LEU A 44 6.58 3.07 15.46
CA LEU A 44 7.70 2.24 14.99
C LEU A 44 8.94 2.36 15.91
N LYS A 45 9.18 3.51 16.52
CA LYS A 45 10.26 3.70 17.51
C LYS A 45 9.96 2.94 18.81
N GLU A 46 8.74 3.06 19.32
CA GLU A 46 8.31 2.35 20.53
C GLU A 46 8.40 0.83 20.35
N GLN A 47 7.96 0.30 19.20
CA GLN A 47 8.11 -1.12 18.86
C GLN A 47 9.58 -1.56 18.86
N ARG A 48 10.48 -0.73 18.29
CA ARG A 48 11.91 -1.01 18.27
C ARG A 48 12.50 -1.05 19.68
N GLU A 49 12.14 -0.07 20.51
CA GLU A 49 12.64 0.06 21.89
C GLU A 49 12.12 -1.07 22.78
N ALA A 50 10.89 -1.53 22.57
CA ALA A 50 10.32 -2.71 23.23
C ALA A 50 10.86 -4.05 22.70
N GLY A 51 11.78 -4.05 21.74
CA GLY A 51 12.34 -5.28 21.13
C GLY A 51 11.32 -6.06 20.28
N THR A 52 10.20 -5.45 19.91
CA THR A 52 9.14 -6.07 19.11
C THR A 52 9.47 -5.96 17.62
N ARG A 53 9.07 -6.97 16.84
CA ARG A 53 9.24 -6.92 15.38
C ARG A 53 8.30 -5.88 14.77
N ARG A 54 8.90 -4.90 14.09
CA ARG A 54 8.16 -3.89 13.32
C ARG A 54 7.59 -4.50 12.05
N VAL A 55 6.33 -4.21 11.78
CA VAL A 55 5.66 -4.55 10.51
C VAL A 55 5.25 -3.22 9.86
N MET A 56 5.59 -3.02 8.60
CA MET A 56 5.28 -1.79 7.86
C MET A 56 4.53 -2.16 6.59
N LYS A 57 3.55 -1.34 6.24
CA LYS A 57 2.86 -1.41 4.95
C LYS A 57 3.54 -0.45 3.98
N SER A 58 3.66 -0.87 2.72
CA SER A 58 4.02 0.01 1.62
C SER A 58 3.33 -0.38 0.32
N HIS A 59 3.14 0.60 -0.56
CA HIS A 59 2.66 0.44 -1.93
C HIS A 59 3.68 0.93 -2.98
N LEU A 60 4.90 1.26 -2.56
CA LEU A 60 5.96 1.71 -3.45
C LEU A 60 6.48 0.58 -4.36
N PRO A 61 6.96 0.92 -5.57
CA PRO A 61 7.78 0.01 -6.36
C PRO A 61 9.08 -0.31 -5.62
N ALA A 62 9.69 -1.46 -5.95
CA ALA A 62 10.84 -1.98 -5.22
C ALA A 62 12.07 -1.06 -5.29
N ASP A 63 12.24 -0.31 -6.38
CA ASP A 63 13.34 0.64 -6.60
C ASP A 63 13.15 1.98 -5.87
N ALA A 64 11.97 2.24 -5.32
CA ALA A 64 11.70 3.38 -4.43
C ALA A 64 11.85 3.03 -2.95
N LEU A 65 12.22 1.78 -2.62
CA LEU A 65 12.46 1.33 -1.25
C LEU A 65 13.94 0.98 -1.04
N PRO A 66 14.50 1.26 0.15
CA PRO A 66 15.80 0.72 0.52
C PRO A 66 15.64 -0.79 0.77
N ILE A 67 15.94 -1.60 -0.25
CA ILE A 67 16.00 -3.06 -0.12
C ILE A 67 17.24 -3.42 0.71
N ALA A 68 17.00 -3.90 1.93
CA ALA A 68 18.01 -4.16 2.93
C ALA A 68 18.00 -5.65 3.32
N PRO A 69 19.17 -6.31 3.41
CA PRO A 69 19.25 -7.75 3.72
C PRO A 69 18.71 -8.11 5.12
N GLU A 70 18.64 -7.14 6.03
CA GLU A 70 18.12 -7.32 7.40
C GLU A 70 16.59 -7.36 7.46
N ALA A 71 15.91 -6.84 6.44
CA ALA A 71 14.45 -6.80 6.36
C ALA A 71 13.92 -7.96 5.52
N ARG A 72 12.66 -8.35 5.78
CA ARG A 72 11.91 -9.30 4.96
C ARG A 72 10.78 -8.57 4.27
N TYR A 73 10.58 -8.86 2.99
CA TYR A 73 9.57 -8.21 2.17
C TYR A 73 8.57 -9.26 1.68
N VAL A 74 7.28 -8.96 1.82
CA VAL A 74 6.19 -9.79 1.31
C VAL A 74 5.40 -8.97 0.31
N PHE A 75 5.55 -9.27 -0.97
CA PHE A 75 4.79 -8.62 -2.03
C PHE A 75 3.59 -9.49 -2.42
N VAL A 76 2.42 -8.87 -2.53
CA VAL A 76 1.15 -9.56 -2.78
C VAL A 76 0.61 -9.16 -4.14
N GLY A 77 0.81 -10.02 -5.15
CA GLY A 77 0.20 -9.87 -6.47
C GLY A 77 -1.28 -10.24 -6.49
N ARG A 78 -2.03 -9.68 -7.44
CA ARG A 78 -3.43 -10.05 -7.73
C ARG A 78 -3.66 -9.97 -9.24
N ASN A 79 -4.63 -10.71 -9.74
CA ASN A 79 -5.11 -10.52 -11.12
C ASN A 79 -5.47 -9.05 -11.36
N GLY A 80 -4.94 -8.44 -12.43
CA GLY A 80 -5.10 -7.01 -12.70
C GLY A 80 -6.55 -6.56 -12.87
N LYS A 81 -7.42 -7.43 -13.41
CA LYS A 81 -8.86 -7.14 -13.56
C LYS A 81 -9.54 -7.10 -12.19
N ASP A 82 -9.27 -8.07 -11.33
CA ASP A 82 -9.84 -8.06 -9.97
C ASP A 82 -9.29 -6.89 -9.13
N LEU A 83 -8.03 -6.51 -9.38
CA LEU A 83 -7.41 -5.37 -8.73
C LEU A 83 -8.06 -4.06 -9.15
N GLY A 84 -8.24 -3.81 -10.45
CA GLY A 84 -8.83 -2.56 -10.93
C GLY A 84 -10.28 -2.37 -10.45
N VAL A 85 -11.10 -3.43 -10.40
CA VAL A 85 -12.47 -3.36 -9.85
C VAL A 85 -12.43 -2.98 -8.37
N SER A 86 -11.54 -3.62 -7.61
CA SER A 86 -11.34 -3.33 -6.20
C SER A 86 -10.81 -1.92 -5.96
N PHE A 87 -9.96 -1.43 -6.87
CA PHE A 87 -9.31 -0.13 -6.76
C PHE A 87 -10.27 1.01 -7.10
N HIS A 88 -11.05 0.86 -8.17
CA HIS A 88 -12.16 1.77 -8.50
C HIS A 88 -13.10 1.94 -7.31
N ASN A 89 -13.61 0.83 -6.76
CA ASN A 89 -14.49 0.86 -5.60
C ASN A 89 -13.83 1.53 -4.38
N TYR A 90 -12.53 1.31 -4.16
CA TYR A 90 -11.80 1.93 -3.07
C TYR A 90 -11.73 3.45 -3.21
N LEU A 91 -11.32 3.94 -4.39
CA LEU A 91 -11.16 5.37 -4.65
C LEU A 91 -12.50 6.10 -4.74
N TYR A 92 -13.47 5.52 -5.44
CA TYR A 92 -14.79 6.12 -5.67
C TYR A 92 -15.59 6.34 -4.39
N ASN A 93 -15.36 5.52 -3.36
CA ASN A 93 -16.06 5.63 -2.08
C ASN A 93 -15.34 6.51 -1.05
N PHE A 94 -14.25 7.19 -1.41
CA PHE A 94 -13.66 8.18 -0.51
C PHE A 94 -14.63 9.33 -0.25
N SER A 95 -14.65 9.78 1.00
CA SER A 95 -15.46 10.94 1.37
C SER A 95 -14.95 12.20 0.65
N PRO A 96 -15.81 13.21 0.41
CA PRO A 96 -15.37 14.48 -0.16
C PRO A 96 -14.24 15.15 0.65
N ALA A 97 -14.25 15.01 1.98
CA ALA A 97 -13.19 15.53 2.85
C ALA A 97 -11.85 14.82 2.61
N THR A 98 -11.87 13.49 2.48
CA THR A 98 -10.68 12.68 2.16
C THR A 98 -10.13 13.04 0.78
N MET A 99 -10.98 13.12 -0.23
CA MET A 99 -10.57 13.53 -1.58
C MET A 99 -10.00 14.95 -1.60
N GLY A 100 -10.60 15.88 -0.86
CA GLY A 100 -10.11 17.24 -0.71
C GLY A 100 -8.68 17.29 -0.14
N GLU A 101 -8.40 16.49 0.87
CA GLU A 101 -7.05 16.42 1.47
C GLU A 101 -6.02 15.80 0.51
N ILE A 102 -6.38 14.70 -0.16
CA ILE A 102 -5.52 14.07 -1.17
C ILE A 102 -5.14 15.08 -2.27
N ASN A 103 -6.14 15.78 -2.82
CA ASN A 103 -5.92 16.77 -3.88
C ASN A 103 -5.08 17.96 -3.40
N ARG A 104 -5.27 18.41 -2.15
CA ARG A 104 -4.46 19.48 -1.55
C ARG A 104 -2.99 19.09 -1.45
N ILE A 105 -2.71 17.89 -0.92
CA ILE A 105 -1.34 17.37 -0.76
C ILE A 105 -0.70 17.16 -2.13
N HIS A 106 -1.44 16.58 -3.08
CA HIS A 106 -0.94 16.38 -4.44
C HIS A 106 -0.54 17.69 -5.10
N ALA A 107 -1.39 18.73 -5.00
CA ALA A 107 -1.11 20.04 -5.57
C ALA A 107 0.13 20.70 -4.96
N GLU A 108 0.34 20.55 -3.66
CA GLU A 108 1.51 21.10 -2.97
C GLU A 108 2.81 20.41 -3.42
N TRP A 109 2.80 19.08 -3.57
CA TRP A 109 4.01 18.32 -3.88
C TRP A 109 4.35 18.27 -5.37
N SER A 110 3.34 18.11 -6.23
CA SER A 110 3.54 17.99 -7.69
C SER A 110 3.58 19.35 -8.41
N GLY A 111 2.97 20.39 -7.82
CA GLY A 111 2.70 21.66 -8.49
C GLY A 111 1.50 21.62 -9.46
N ASP A 112 0.84 20.47 -9.62
CA ASP A 112 -0.38 20.32 -10.41
C ASP A 112 -1.62 20.35 -9.50
N SER A 113 -2.45 21.38 -9.67
CA SER A 113 -3.69 21.55 -8.90
C SER A 113 -4.90 20.86 -9.54
N THR A 114 -4.71 20.11 -10.62
CA THR A 114 -5.79 19.34 -11.25
C THR A 114 -6.31 18.30 -10.27
N PRO A 115 -7.59 18.37 -9.87
CA PRO A 115 -8.13 17.45 -8.88
C PRO A 115 -8.27 16.05 -9.49
N LEU A 116 -7.95 15.02 -8.71
CA LEU A 116 -8.26 13.64 -9.05
C LEU A 116 -9.78 13.46 -9.08
N VAL A 117 -10.32 13.08 -10.24
CA VAL A 117 -11.73 12.77 -10.45
C VAL A 117 -11.83 11.31 -10.86
N ILE A 118 -12.49 10.49 -10.04
CA ILE A 118 -12.69 9.07 -10.34
C ILE A 118 -13.93 8.92 -11.22
N PRO A 119 -13.81 8.42 -12.47
CA PRO A 119 -14.97 8.14 -13.31
C PRO A 119 -15.98 7.23 -12.59
N PRO A 120 -17.27 7.59 -12.55
CA PRO A 120 -18.29 6.73 -11.96
C PRO A 120 -18.48 5.42 -12.73
N ASP A 121 -18.35 5.47 -14.05
CA ASP A 121 -18.35 4.26 -14.87
C ASP A 121 -17.01 3.54 -14.74
N MET A 122 -17.10 2.27 -14.34
CA MET A 122 -15.92 1.45 -14.07
C MET A 122 -15.11 1.16 -15.34
N ARG A 123 -15.75 1.02 -16.51
CA ARG A 123 -15.01 0.76 -17.76
C ARG A 123 -14.20 1.98 -18.16
N GLU A 124 -14.80 3.16 -18.09
CA GLU A 124 -14.08 4.42 -18.31
C GLU A 124 -12.89 4.58 -17.36
N PHE A 125 -13.08 4.30 -16.06
CA PHE A 125 -11.96 4.30 -15.10
C PHE A 125 -10.86 3.32 -15.51
N PHE A 126 -11.22 2.09 -15.90
CA PHE A 126 -10.25 1.06 -16.29
C PHE A 126 -9.44 1.46 -17.52
N ASP A 127 -10.10 1.98 -18.55
CA ASP A 127 -9.44 2.40 -19.80
C ASP A 127 -8.42 3.50 -19.48
N VAL A 128 -8.84 4.54 -18.75
CA VAL A 128 -7.95 5.63 -18.36
C VAL A 128 -6.83 5.15 -17.43
N TRP A 129 -7.14 4.27 -16.46
CA TRP A 129 -6.16 3.71 -15.53
C TRP A 129 -5.05 2.94 -16.23
N LEU A 130 -5.37 2.19 -17.28
CA LEU A 130 -4.38 1.46 -18.08
C LEU A 130 -3.64 2.38 -19.07
N ASP A 131 -4.34 3.31 -19.71
CA ASP A 131 -3.76 4.19 -20.74
C ASP A 131 -2.87 5.31 -20.16
N SER A 132 -2.96 5.55 -18.85
CA SER A 132 -2.21 6.60 -18.14
C SER A 132 -1.25 6.06 -17.08
N ASP A 133 -0.79 4.82 -17.24
CA ASP A 133 0.18 4.18 -16.34
C ASP A 133 -0.23 4.32 -14.86
N GLY A 134 -1.51 4.07 -14.57
CA GLY A 134 -2.00 4.07 -13.19
C GLY A 134 -2.81 5.29 -12.76
N PHE A 135 -3.20 6.18 -13.67
CA PHE A 135 -4.09 7.32 -13.40
C PHE A 135 -3.67 8.15 -12.18
N GLN A 136 -2.38 8.49 -12.14
CA GLN A 136 -1.74 9.25 -11.05
C GLN A 136 -1.83 8.59 -9.66
N CYS A 137 -2.30 7.34 -9.58
CA CYS A 137 -2.57 6.67 -8.32
C CYS A 137 -1.70 5.40 -8.16
N CYS A 138 -1.82 4.44 -9.07
CA CYS A 138 -1.11 3.18 -8.96
C CYS A 138 -0.83 2.58 -10.34
N ASP A 139 0.42 2.67 -10.78
CA ASP A 139 0.92 1.90 -11.91
C ASP A 139 1.05 0.43 -11.48
N LEU A 140 0.05 -0.38 -11.85
CA LEU A 140 0.05 -1.78 -11.49
C LEU A 140 1.23 -2.53 -12.10
N LEU A 141 1.53 -2.28 -13.37
CA LEU A 141 2.44 -3.13 -14.14
C LEU A 141 3.88 -2.84 -13.75
N ASP A 142 4.26 -1.57 -13.58
CA ASP A 142 5.62 -1.21 -13.19
C ASP A 142 5.90 -1.59 -11.73
N VAL A 143 4.93 -1.40 -10.83
CA VAL A 143 5.06 -1.87 -9.43
C VAL A 143 5.24 -3.40 -9.43
N MET A 144 4.39 -4.15 -10.13
CA MET A 144 4.56 -5.61 -10.20
C MET A 144 5.89 -6.02 -10.83
N ALA A 145 6.30 -5.39 -11.93
CA ALA A 145 7.55 -5.71 -12.61
C ALA A 145 8.77 -5.45 -11.71
N SER A 146 8.76 -4.35 -10.96
CA SER A 146 9.85 -4.01 -10.02
C SER A 146 10.06 -5.08 -8.95
N TRP A 147 8.98 -5.57 -8.33
CA TRP A 147 9.05 -6.63 -7.34
C TRP A 147 9.34 -8.01 -7.95
N TRP A 148 8.83 -8.28 -9.16
CA TRP A 148 9.10 -9.54 -9.87
C TRP A 148 10.58 -9.72 -10.22
N ARG A 149 11.29 -8.62 -10.53
CA ARG A 149 12.75 -8.66 -10.77
C ARG A 149 13.53 -9.20 -9.57
N LEU A 150 12.99 -9.06 -8.36
CA LEU A 150 13.62 -9.49 -7.11
C LEU A 150 13.10 -10.83 -6.57
N LYS A 151 12.34 -11.60 -7.37
CA LYS A 151 11.68 -12.84 -6.92
C LYS A 151 12.63 -13.93 -6.40
N ASP A 152 13.91 -13.86 -6.78
CA ASP A 152 14.94 -14.85 -6.43
C ASP A 152 15.79 -14.39 -5.23
N GLU A 153 15.53 -13.19 -4.67
CA GLU A 153 16.22 -12.68 -3.49
C GLU A 153 15.78 -13.43 -2.21
N PRO A 154 16.72 -13.78 -1.31
CA PRO A 154 16.44 -14.67 -0.19
C PRO A 154 15.51 -14.07 0.88
N ASN A 155 15.35 -12.75 0.91
CA ASN A 155 14.51 -12.03 1.86
C ASN A 155 13.22 -11.47 1.24
N ILE A 156 12.89 -11.87 0.01
CA ILE A 156 11.69 -11.43 -0.71
C ILE A 156 10.78 -12.62 -0.98
N VAL A 157 9.52 -12.50 -0.59
CA VAL A 157 8.49 -13.51 -0.84
C VAL A 157 7.39 -12.88 -1.68
N LEU A 158 7.20 -13.42 -2.88
CA LEU A 158 6.08 -13.05 -3.74
C LEU A 158 4.94 -14.04 -3.50
N VAL A 159 3.78 -13.53 -3.10
CA VAL A 159 2.55 -14.31 -2.94
C VAL A 159 1.48 -13.80 -3.89
N HIS A 160 0.53 -14.67 -4.23
CA HIS A 160 -0.64 -14.28 -5.04
C HIS A 160 -1.90 -14.33 -4.19
N TYR A 161 -2.73 -13.29 -4.26
CA TYR A 161 -3.93 -13.10 -3.45
C TYR A 161 -4.87 -14.31 -3.43
N ARG A 162 -5.00 -15.02 -4.55
CA ARG A 162 -5.86 -16.22 -4.67
C ARG A 162 -5.39 -17.43 -3.85
N ASN A 163 -4.11 -17.44 -3.44
CA ASN A 163 -3.49 -18.55 -2.72
C ASN A 163 -3.25 -18.24 -1.24
N LEU A 164 -3.85 -17.14 -0.75
CA LEU A 164 -3.82 -16.74 0.66
C LEU A 164 -4.96 -17.37 1.44
#